data_AF-A0A147H007-F1
#
_entry.id   AF-A0A147H007-F1
#
_cell.length_a   1.000
_cell.length_b   1.000
_cell.length_c   1.000
_cell.angle_alpha   90.00
_cell.angle_beta   90.00
_cell.angle_gamma   90.00
#
_symmetry.space_group_name_H-M   'P 1'
#
loop_
_entity.id
_entity.type
_entity.pdbx_description
1 polymer ?
#
loop_
_entity_poly.entity_id
_entity_poly.type
_entity_poly.pdbx_seq_one_letter_code
_entity_poly.pdbx_strand_id
1 'polypeptide(L)'
;MYDQAQGAFQRIAGKAQDALGDLTGDKDMQAEGKLREAQGTVQQTYGQALDEIREMAVRHPLGVVGGVAAAAFLLGMVCARR
;
A
#
# COMPACT_ATOMS: atom_id res chain seq x y z
N MET A 1 -37.42 19.66 -25.91
CA MET A 1 -36.62 20.56 -25.04
C MET A 1 -35.70 19.81 -24.06
N TYR A 2 -35.78 18.48 -23.90
CA TYR A 2 -34.86 17.72 -23.02
C TYR A 2 -33.50 17.37 -23.66
N ASP A 3 -33.44 17.19 -24.99
CA ASP A 3 -32.20 16.87 -25.71
C ASP A 3 -31.07 17.91 -25.57
N GLN A 4 -31.42 19.19 -25.57
CA GLN A 4 -30.39 20.24 -25.53
C GLN A 4 -29.72 20.36 -24.16
N ALA A 5 -30.45 20.05 -23.08
CA ALA A 5 -29.91 20.04 -21.73
C ALA A 5 -28.94 18.88 -21.51
N GLN A 6 -29.29 17.68 -22.01
CA GLN A 6 -28.42 16.51 -21.94
C GLN A 6 -27.12 16.72 -22.75
N GLY A 7 -27.22 17.31 -23.95
CA GLY A 7 -26.05 17.63 -24.77
C GLY A 7 -25.12 18.67 -24.15
N ALA A 8 -25.64 19.68 -23.46
CA ALA A 8 -24.82 20.66 -22.75
C ALA A 8 -24.08 20.03 -21.56
N PHE A 9 -24.76 19.16 -20.80
CA PHE A 9 -24.16 18.46 -19.68
C PHE A 9 -23.06 17.49 -20.13
N GLN A 10 -23.30 16.71 -21.19
CA GLN A 10 -22.29 15.81 -21.77
C GLN A 10 -21.02 16.57 -22.20
N ARG A 11 -21.15 17.76 -22.78
CA ARG A 11 -20.00 18.57 -23.20
C ARG A 11 -19.17 19.08 -22.03
N ILE A 12 -19.81 19.46 -20.93
CA ILE A 12 -19.10 19.92 -19.72
C ILE A 12 -18.39 18.74 -19.05
N ALA A 13 -19.07 17.60 -18.92
CA ALA A 13 -18.49 16.38 -18.37
C ALA A 13 -17.30 15.89 -19.21
N GLY A 14 -17.41 15.92 -20.54
CA GLY A 14 -16.34 15.55 -21.46
C GLY A 14 -15.11 16.42 -21.31
N LYS A 15 -15.26 17.75 -21.24
CA LYS A 15 -14.11 18.66 -21.02
C LYS A 15 -13.43 18.45 -19.67
N ALA A 16 -14.20 18.14 -18.63
CA ALA A 16 -13.64 17.83 -17.31
C ALA A 16 -12.88 16.50 -17.34
N GLN A 17 -13.42 15.47 -18.00
CA GLN A 17 -12.74 14.19 -18.18
C GLN A 17 -11.47 14.30 -19.01
N ASP A 18 -11.47 15.07 -20.12
CA ASP A 18 -10.28 15.28 -20.94
C ASP A 18 -9.17 15.99 -20.15
N ALA A 19 -9.50 17.06 -19.42
CA ALA A 19 -8.52 17.78 -18.62
C ALA A 19 -7.95 16.94 -17.46
N LEU A 20 -8.79 16.16 -16.80
CA LEU A 20 -8.36 15.21 -15.78
C LEU A 20 -7.55 14.07 -16.39
N GLY A 21 -7.92 13.59 -17.58
CA GLY A 21 -7.24 12.51 -18.31
C GLY A 21 -5.84 12.90 -18.77
N ASP A 22 -5.65 14.09 -19.32
CA ASP A 22 -4.32 14.61 -19.69
C ASP A 22 -3.43 14.79 -18.44
N LEU A 23 -3.98 15.39 -17.37
CA LEU A 23 -3.24 15.59 -16.12
C LEU A 23 -2.95 14.30 -15.36
N THR A 24 -3.81 13.29 -15.47
CA THR A 24 -3.67 12.01 -14.78
C THR A 24 -2.88 11.02 -15.61
N GLY A 25 -2.95 11.05 -16.95
CA GLY A 25 -2.19 10.17 -17.84
C GLY A 25 -0.68 10.33 -17.69
N ASP A 26 -0.18 11.58 -17.62
CA ASP A 26 1.24 11.85 -17.34
C ASP A 26 1.63 11.48 -15.90
N LYS A 27 0.69 11.63 -14.95
CA LYS A 27 0.90 11.27 -13.55
C LYS A 27 0.84 9.77 -13.32
N ASP A 28 0.04 9.02 -14.07
CA ASP A 28 -0.14 7.58 -13.92
C ASP A 28 1.12 6.85 -14.33
N MET A 29 1.78 7.25 -15.44
CA MET A 29 3.09 6.67 -15.81
C MET A 29 4.18 6.97 -14.77
N GLN A 30 4.26 8.20 -14.25
CA GLN A 30 5.20 8.52 -13.16
C GLN A 30 4.83 7.87 -11.83
N ALA A 31 3.54 7.75 -11.55
CA ALA A 31 3.02 7.12 -10.35
C ALA A 31 3.29 5.62 -10.39
N GLU A 32 3.09 4.93 -11.51
CA GLU A 32 3.45 3.53 -11.67
C GLU A 32 4.95 3.30 -11.45
N GLY A 33 5.81 4.19 -11.95
CA GLY A 33 7.27 4.13 -11.71
C GLY A 33 7.62 4.26 -10.23
N LYS A 34 7.11 5.31 -9.57
CA LYS A 34 7.34 5.55 -8.13
C LYS A 34 6.69 4.49 -7.24
N LEU A 35 5.51 4.00 -7.63
CA LEU A 35 4.81 2.94 -6.93
C LEU A 35 5.59 1.64 -7.02
N ARG A 36 6.16 1.32 -8.18
CA ARG A 36 6.99 0.12 -8.39
C ARG A 36 8.34 0.22 -7.67
N GLU A 37 8.95 1.40 -7.63
CA GLU A 37 10.14 1.67 -6.83
C GLU A 37 9.85 1.55 -5.33
N ALA A 38 8.81 2.21 -4.84
CA ALA A 38 8.38 2.11 -3.45
C ALA A 38 8.00 0.66 -3.09
N GLN A 39 7.30 -0.04 -3.97
CA GLN A 39 6.95 -1.44 -3.79
C GLN A 39 8.21 -2.32 -3.77
N GLY A 40 9.22 -2.03 -4.62
CA GLY A 40 10.51 -2.71 -4.62
C GLY A 40 11.29 -2.49 -3.33
N THR A 41 11.38 -1.26 -2.84
CA THR A 41 12.01 -0.96 -1.54
C THR A 41 11.30 -1.66 -0.40
N VAL A 42 9.97 -1.60 -0.37
CA VAL A 42 9.16 -2.28 0.65
C VAL A 42 9.38 -3.80 0.59
N GLN A 43 9.35 -4.40 -0.60
CA GLN A 43 9.60 -5.83 -0.76
C GLN A 43 11.01 -6.24 -0.33
N GLN A 44 12.01 -5.42 -0.66
CA GLN A 44 13.40 -5.68 -0.27
C GLN A 44 13.58 -5.61 1.25
N THR A 45 13.13 -4.53 1.88
CA THR A 45 13.22 -4.37 3.34
C THR A 45 12.42 -5.44 4.06
N TYR A 46 11.23 -5.77 3.56
CA TYR A 46 10.39 -6.83 4.12
C TYR A 46 11.05 -8.21 3.98
N GLY A 47 11.65 -8.49 2.82
CA GLY A 47 12.38 -9.74 2.56
C GLY A 47 13.58 -9.91 3.50
N GLN A 48 14.38 -8.85 3.70
CA GLN A 48 15.52 -8.86 4.61
C GLN A 48 15.09 -9.13 6.07
N ALA A 49 14.03 -8.45 6.53
CA ALA A 49 13.52 -8.65 7.89
C ALA A 49 12.99 -10.07 8.10
N LEU A 50 12.29 -10.64 7.11
CA LEU A 50 11.80 -12.02 7.18
C LEU A 50 12.92 -13.04 7.13
N ASP A 51 13.95 -12.81 6.32
CA ASP A 51 15.11 -13.70 6.25
C ASP A 51 15.89 -13.72 7.55
N GLU A 52 16.08 -12.57 8.23
CA GLU A 52 16.71 -12.53 9.55
C GLU A 52 15.90 -13.34 10.59
N ILE A 53 14.57 -13.18 10.60
CA ILE A 53 13.68 -13.94 11.49
C ILE A 53 13.74 -15.44 11.15
N ARG A 54 13.73 -15.79 9.86
CA ARG A 54 13.82 -17.18 9.38
C ARG A 54 15.15 -17.81 9.77
N GLU A 55 16.25 -17.11 9.60
CA GLU A 55 17.58 -17.59 9.93
C GLU A 55 17.74 -17.80 11.44
N MET A 56 17.21 -16.88 12.24
CA MET A 56 17.11 -17.05 13.69
C MET A 56 16.21 -18.23 14.07
N ALA A 57 15.13 -18.49 13.34
CA ALA A 57 14.23 -19.61 13.61
C ALA A 57 14.89 -20.96 13.32
N VAL A 58 15.71 -21.04 12.26
CA VAL A 58 16.46 -22.26 11.90
C VAL A 58 17.61 -22.51 12.87
N ARG A 59 18.34 -21.45 13.28
CA ARG A 59 19.54 -21.57 14.12
C ARG A 59 19.23 -21.68 15.62
N HIS A 60 18.23 -20.95 16.11
CA HIS A 60 17.79 -20.95 17.50
C HIS A 60 16.24 -20.95 17.56
N PRO A 61 15.59 -22.12 17.34
CA PRO A 61 14.14 -22.22 17.28
C PRO A 61 13.45 -21.75 18.57
N LEU A 62 14.07 -21.99 19.73
CA LEU A 62 13.55 -21.52 21.02
C LEU A 62 13.65 -20.00 21.20
N GLY A 63 14.66 -19.35 20.59
CA GLY A 63 14.86 -17.89 20.70
C GLY A 63 13.78 -17.11 19.96
N VAL A 64 13.44 -17.52 18.73
CA VAL A 64 12.37 -16.88 17.96
C VAL A 64 11.00 -17.12 18.60
N VAL A 65 10.70 -18.35 19.01
CA VAL A 65 9.42 -18.66 19.68
C VAL A 65 9.28 -17.88 20.98
N GLY A 66 10.36 -17.80 21.78
CA GLY A 66 10.38 -16.99 23.00
C GLY A 66 10.17 -15.49 22.74
N GLY A 67 10.83 -14.94 21.72
CA GLY A 67 10.69 -13.54 21.33
C GLY A 67 9.28 -13.18 20.86
N VAL A 68 8.67 -14.01 20.01
CA VAL A 68 7.29 -13.81 19.53
C VAL A 68 6.29 -13.90 20.69
N ALA A 69 6.46 -14.88 21.59
CA ALA A 69 5.61 -15.02 22.76
C ALA A 69 5.69 -13.80 23.70
N ALA A 70 6.90 -13.27 23.93
CA ALA A 70 7.09 -12.06 24.73
C ALA A 70 6.43 -10.83 24.10
N ALA A 71 6.59 -10.64 22.78
CA ALA A 71 5.94 -9.56 22.06
C ALA A 71 4.41 -9.67 22.10
N ALA A 72 3.85 -10.87 21.87
CA ALA A 72 2.42 -11.12 21.94
C ALA A 72 1.86 -10.90 23.37
N PHE A 73 2.61 -11.31 24.40
CA PHE A 73 2.23 -11.11 25.79
C PHE A 73 2.17 -9.62 26.15
N LEU A 74 3.17 -8.83 25.75
CA LEU A 74 3.20 -7.39 25.97
C LEU A 74 2.06 -6.67 25.23
N LEU A 75 1.80 -7.04 23.97
CA LEU A 75 0.64 -6.52 23.22
C LEU A 75 -0.68 -6.91 23.89
N GLY A 76 -0.80 -8.14 24.39
CA GLY A 76 -1.94 -8.60 25.16
C GLY A 76 -2.15 -7.79 26.44
N MET A 77 -1.09 -7.48 27.18
CA MET A 77 -1.14 -6.64 28.38
C MET A 77 -1.57 -5.19 28.08
N VAL A 78 -1.17 -4.65 26.92
CA VAL A 78 -1.56 -3.28 26.50
C VAL A 78 -3.03 -3.25 26.07
N CYS A 79 -3.52 -4.26 25.35
CA CYS A 79 -4.93 -4.35 24.97
C CYS A 79 -5.84 -4.73 26.14
N ALA A 80 -5.35 -5.48 27.15
CA ALA A 80 -6.11 -5.83 28.34
C ALA A 80 -6.35 -4.64 29.30
N ARG A 81 -5.69 -3.51 29.06
CA ARG A 81 -5.82 -2.29 29.87
C ARG A 81 -6.82 -1.27 29.29
N ARG A 82 -7.47 -1.61 28.17
CA ARG A 82 -8.49 -0.78 27.51
C ARG A 82 -9.85 -1.47 27.61
#